data_AF-A0A9E0RR89-F1
#
_entry.id   AF-A0A9E0RR89-F1
#
_cell.length_a   1.000
_cell.length_b   1.000
_cell.length_c   1.000
_cell.angle_alpha   90.00
_cell.angle_beta   90.00
_cell.angle_gamma   90.00
#
_symmetry.space_group_name_H-M   'P 1'
#
loop_
_entity.id
_entity.type
_entity.pdbx_description
1 polymer ?
#
loop_
_entity_poly.entity_id
_entity_poly.type
_entity_poly.pdbx_seq_one_letter_code
_entity_poly.pdbx_strand_id
1 'polypeptide(L)'
;VIARIPQEGSKTRDITGGLPRVADLFEARKPKEPAILAEISGTVSFGKETKGKRRLVITPTDSSSLPEGSDHYEELIPKWRQLSVFEGETVEKGEIVSEGPLSPHDILRLKGIPALAEYIVNEIQEVYRLQGVKINDKHIEVIVRQMLRKVEIRATGDSTFIKGEQAEYTAFLEECDRLEAEGLVSPTASRELLGITKASLATESFISAASFQETTRVLTEAAVTGKRDYLRGLKENVIVGRLIPAGTGLAYHEERRRKQSEGDELALSMSDEEFSESFAEEMERAEATDAVEDAAEE
;
A
#
# COMPACT_ATOMS: atom_id res chain seq x y z
N VAL A 1 43.88 -14.99 -1.00
CA VAL A 1 42.43 -15.20 -1.19
C VAL A 1 41.76 -14.83 0.12
N ILE A 2 40.92 -13.77 0.15
CA ILE A 2 40.34 -13.21 1.40
C ILE A 2 38.93 -13.77 1.67
N ALA A 3 38.22 -14.22 0.62
CA ALA A 3 37.03 -15.06 0.73
C ALA A 3 36.84 -15.86 -0.57
N ARG A 4 36.26 -17.06 -0.47
CA ARG A 4 35.84 -17.92 -1.59
C ARG A 4 34.39 -18.29 -1.36
N ILE A 5 33.48 -17.80 -2.22
CA ILE A 5 32.09 -18.25 -2.21
C ILE A 5 32.09 -19.66 -2.83
N PRO A 6 31.72 -20.72 -2.09
CA PRO A 6 31.64 -22.05 -2.66
C PRO A 6 30.51 -22.08 -3.70
N GLN A 7 30.87 -21.99 -4.98
CA GLN A 7 30.02 -22.42 -6.08
C GLN A 7 30.03 -23.95 -6.11
N GLU A 8 29.48 -24.59 -5.08
CA GLU A 8 29.10 -25.99 -5.21
C GLU A 8 27.96 -26.06 -6.21
N GLY A 9 28.13 -26.89 -7.25
CA GLY A 9 27.03 -27.27 -8.12
C GLY A 9 25.92 -27.84 -7.24
N SER A 10 24.86 -27.06 -7.07
CA SER A 10 23.73 -27.29 -6.17
C SER A 10 23.03 -28.62 -6.51
N LYS A 11 23.57 -29.71 -5.98
CA LYS A 11 22.81 -30.94 -5.75
C LYS A 11 22.10 -30.77 -4.42
N THR A 12 20.80 -30.49 -4.49
CA THR A 12 19.84 -30.64 -3.38
C THR A 12 20.23 -29.92 -2.08
N ARG A 13 20.44 -28.60 -2.14
CA ARG A 13 20.04 -27.77 -0.99
C ARG A 13 18.53 -27.87 -0.87
N ASP A 14 18.07 -28.06 0.36
CA ASP A 14 16.71 -28.32 0.78
C ASP A 14 15.65 -27.55 -0.06
N ILE A 15 15.01 -28.29 -0.97
CA ILE A 15 14.02 -27.82 -1.96
C ILE A 15 12.65 -27.53 -1.32
N THR A 16 12.55 -27.72 0.00
CA THR A 16 11.30 -27.52 0.76
C THR A 16 10.83 -26.06 0.78
N GLY A 17 11.71 -25.11 0.42
CA GLY A 17 11.38 -23.70 0.25
C GLY A 17 10.86 -23.31 -1.14
N GLY A 18 10.27 -24.21 -1.92
CA GLY A 18 9.80 -23.95 -3.30
C GLY A 18 8.72 -22.85 -3.45
N LEU A 19 7.74 -23.05 -4.34
CA LEU A 19 6.62 -22.12 -4.51
C LEU A 19 5.91 -21.66 -3.21
N PRO A 20 5.79 -22.49 -2.13
CA PRO A 20 5.21 -22.03 -0.87
C PRO A 20 5.94 -20.85 -0.23
N ARG A 21 7.28 -20.77 -0.36
CA ARG A 21 8.05 -19.64 0.18
C ARG A 21 7.76 -18.35 -0.58
N VAL A 22 7.65 -18.43 -1.91
CA VAL A 22 7.27 -17.31 -2.76
C VAL A 22 5.86 -16.83 -2.41
N ALA A 23 4.93 -17.77 -2.17
CA ALA A 23 3.59 -17.44 -1.71
C ALA A 23 3.59 -16.75 -0.34
N ASP A 24 4.38 -17.24 0.62
CA ASP A 24 4.49 -16.60 1.95
C ASP A 24 5.06 -15.17 1.86
N LEU A 25 6.01 -14.93 0.95
CA LEU A 25 6.56 -13.59 0.69
C LEU A 25 5.53 -12.65 0.06
N PHE A 26 4.80 -13.10 -0.97
CA PHE A 26 3.75 -12.29 -1.60
C PHE A 26 2.52 -12.10 -0.71
N GLU A 27 2.26 -13.00 0.23
CA GLU A 27 1.24 -12.80 1.26
C GLU A 27 1.75 -11.98 2.45
N ALA A 28 2.98 -11.48 2.40
CA ALA A 28 3.63 -10.72 3.47
C ALA A 28 3.49 -11.38 4.84
N ARG A 29 3.60 -12.71 4.90
CA ARG A 29 3.38 -13.47 6.14
C ARG A 29 4.53 -13.26 7.11
N LYS A 30 4.20 -13.05 8.37
CA LYS A 30 5.20 -12.98 9.45
C LYS A 30 5.74 -14.38 9.73
N PRO A 31 7.07 -14.57 9.74
CA PRO A 31 7.67 -15.82 10.19
C PRO A 31 7.23 -16.16 11.62
N LYS A 32 7.20 -17.45 11.97
CA LYS A 32 6.84 -17.90 13.31
C LYS A 32 7.80 -17.38 14.38
N GLU A 33 9.08 -17.36 14.04
CA GLU A 33 10.15 -16.88 14.90
C GLU A 33 10.97 -15.85 14.13
N PRO A 34 10.51 -14.58 14.05
CA PRO A 34 11.23 -13.56 13.28
C PRO A 34 12.51 -13.15 14.01
N ALA A 35 13.52 -12.73 13.25
CA ALA A 35 14.66 -11.99 13.80
C ALA A 35 14.18 -10.74 14.53
N ILE A 36 14.87 -10.38 15.60
CA ILE A 36 14.61 -9.16 16.35
C ILE A 36 15.58 -8.10 15.84
N LEU A 37 15.03 -6.96 15.41
CA LEU A 37 15.79 -5.85 14.88
C LEU A 37 15.83 -4.70 15.88
N ALA A 38 16.90 -3.90 15.85
CA ALA A 38 17.04 -2.72 16.69
C ALA A 38 16.03 -1.64 16.28
N GLU A 39 15.21 -1.22 17.21
CA GLU A 39 14.10 -0.27 16.99
C GLU A 39 14.59 1.17 16.83
N ILE A 40 15.68 1.48 17.52
CA ILE A 40 16.36 2.77 17.52
C ILE A 40 17.87 2.54 17.44
N SER A 41 18.59 3.56 16.98
CA SER A 41 20.06 3.55 17.00
C SER A 41 20.55 3.98 18.38
N GLY A 42 21.59 3.34 18.89
CA GLY A 42 22.11 3.66 20.22
C GLY A 42 22.97 2.57 20.83
N THR A 43 23.31 2.75 22.10
CA THR A 43 24.09 1.78 22.89
C THR A 43 23.17 0.78 23.56
N VAL A 44 23.49 -0.51 23.39
CA VAL A 44 22.75 -1.63 23.97
C VAL A 44 23.19 -1.87 25.40
N SER A 45 22.22 -2.08 26.29
CA SER A 45 22.41 -2.52 27.67
C SER A 45 21.34 -3.53 28.06
N PHE A 46 21.59 -4.30 29.13
CA PHE A 46 20.61 -5.27 29.63
C PHE A 46 20.02 -4.82 30.97
N GLY A 47 18.70 -4.65 30.99
CA GLY A 47 17.97 -4.31 32.20
C GLY A 47 17.69 -5.52 33.10
N LYS A 48 16.94 -5.29 34.18
CA LYS A 48 16.56 -6.34 35.13
C LYS A 48 15.77 -7.46 34.44
N GLU A 49 16.26 -8.69 34.56
CA GLU A 49 15.59 -9.85 34.00
C GLU A 49 14.23 -10.11 34.65
N THR A 50 13.27 -10.53 33.84
CA THR A 50 11.96 -11.03 34.29
C THR A 50 11.92 -12.55 34.16
N LYS A 51 10.92 -13.22 34.76
CA LYS A 51 10.72 -14.67 34.59
C LYS A 51 10.64 -15.04 33.09
N GLY A 52 11.69 -15.68 32.59
CA GLY A 52 11.79 -16.19 31.21
C GLY A 52 12.21 -15.19 30.13
N LYS A 53 12.34 -13.89 30.44
CA LYS A 53 12.68 -12.85 29.47
C LYS A 53 13.85 -11.97 29.96
N ARG A 54 14.78 -11.66 29.07
CA ARG A 54 15.82 -10.63 29.22
C ARG A 54 15.25 -9.30 28.77
N ARG A 55 15.58 -8.22 29.46
CA ARG A 55 15.20 -6.86 29.05
C ARG A 55 16.35 -6.26 28.25
N LEU A 56 16.13 -6.06 26.95
CA LEU A 56 17.02 -5.28 26.09
C LEU A 56 16.67 -3.80 26.30
N VAL A 57 17.68 -2.97 26.52
CA VAL A 57 17.53 -1.52 26.62
C VAL A 57 18.48 -0.88 25.63
N ILE A 58 17.94 -0.11 24.68
CA ILE A 58 18.75 0.67 23.73
C ILE A 58 18.65 2.13 24.15
N THR A 59 19.80 2.76 24.41
CA THR A 59 19.87 4.18 24.78
C THR A 59 20.41 4.97 23.59
N PRO A 60 19.68 5.94 23.04
CA PRO A 60 20.16 6.79 21.95
C PRO A 60 21.50 7.46 22.29
N THR A 61 22.41 7.52 21.32
CA THR A 61 23.70 8.21 21.49
C THR A 61 23.53 9.73 21.38
N ASP A 62 22.56 10.17 20.59
CA ASP A 62 22.16 11.57 20.49
C ASP A 62 21.11 11.87 21.57
N SER A 63 21.31 12.96 22.30
CA SER A 63 20.44 13.44 23.40
C SER A 63 19.04 13.90 22.95
N SER A 64 18.60 13.50 21.76
CA SER A 64 17.22 13.60 21.31
C SER A 64 16.35 12.63 22.09
N SER A 65 15.52 13.17 22.99
CA SER A 65 14.45 12.41 23.65
C SER A 65 13.58 11.70 22.61
N LEU A 66 13.25 10.43 22.84
CA LEU A 66 12.33 9.69 21.98
C LEU A 66 10.95 10.38 21.94
N PRO A 67 10.12 10.13 20.90
CA PRO A 67 8.80 10.76 20.75
C PRO A 67 7.87 10.61 21.97
N GLU A 68 8.12 9.64 22.84
CA GLU A 68 7.34 9.36 24.06
C GLU A 68 7.87 10.04 25.33
N GLY A 69 8.96 10.81 25.24
CA GLY A 69 9.61 11.43 26.41
C GLY A 69 10.46 10.46 27.24
N SER A 70 10.72 9.25 26.73
CA SER A 70 11.59 8.25 27.35
C SER A 70 13.03 8.40 26.89
N ASP A 71 13.98 8.21 27.81
CA ASP A 71 15.42 8.28 27.54
C ASP A 71 15.97 7.03 26.81
N HIS A 72 15.21 5.93 26.81
CA HIS A 72 15.63 4.65 26.24
C HIS A 72 14.44 3.87 25.69
N TYR A 73 14.72 2.98 24.74
CA TYR A 73 13.77 1.98 24.24
C TYR A 73 14.00 0.66 24.98
N GLU A 74 12.93 0.04 25.49
CA GLU A 74 13.01 -1.26 26.16
C GLU A 74 12.15 -2.33 25.49
N GLU A 75 12.72 -3.53 25.34
CA GLU A 75 12.03 -4.70 24.81
C GLU A 75 12.35 -5.96 25.62
N LEU A 76 11.35 -6.82 25.80
CA LEU A 76 11.49 -8.09 26.54
C LEU A 76 11.73 -9.27 25.60
N ILE A 77 12.99 -9.68 25.47
CA ILE A 77 13.42 -10.78 24.62
C ILE A 77 13.41 -12.11 25.39
N PRO A 78 12.81 -13.20 24.86
CA PRO A 78 12.87 -14.51 25.50
C PRO A 78 14.30 -15.02 25.72
N LYS A 79 14.59 -15.60 26.89
CA LYS A 79 15.96 -16.02 27.27
C LYS A 79 16.59 -17.09 26.37
N TRP A 80 15.77 -17.89 25.70
CA TRP A 80 16.19 -18.97 24.81
C TRP A 80 16.64 -18.46 23.44
N ARG A 81 16.31 -17.22 23.08
CA ARG A 81 16.84 -16.57 21.87
C ARG A 81 18.31 -16.24 22.08
N GLN A 82 19.13 -16.57 21.09
CA GLN A 82 20.52 -16.12 21.04
C GLN A 82 20.57 -14.67 20.56
N LEU A 83 21.33 -13.85 21.27
CA LEU A 83 21.55 -12.45 20.94
C LEU A 83 22.88 -12.36 20.20
N SER A 84 22.89 -11.61 19.11
CA SER A 84 24.08 -11.35 18.29
C SER A 84 24.87 -10.15 18.80
N VAL A 85 24.25 -9.31 19.64
CA VAL A 85 24.80 -8.06 20.17
C VAL A 85 25.30 -8.22 21.61
N PHE A 86 26.32 -7.45 21.97
CA PHE A 86 26.92 -7.41 23.30
C PHE A 86 26.49 -6.17 24.10
N GLU A 87 26.63 -6.25 25.43
CA GLU A 87 26.41 -5.09 26.29
C GLU A 87 27.48 -4.02 26.06
N GLY A 88 27.06 -2.78 25.89
CA GLY A 88 27.92 -1.64 25.56
C GLY A 88 28.21 -1.48 24.07
N GLU A 89 27.72 -2.37 23.21
CA GLU A 89 27.82 -2.25 21.75
C GLU A 89 26.86 -1.18 21.22
N THR A 90 27.29 -0.45 20.19
CA THR A 90 26.45 0.51 19.46
C THR A 90 25.79 -0.18 18.27
N VAL A 91 24.47 -0.09 18.19
CA VAL A 91 23.68 -0.66 17.09
C VAL A 91 22.98 0.42 16.29
N GLU A 92 22.83 0.20 14.99
CA GLU A 92 22.03 1.07 14.12
C GLU A 92 20.56 0.59 14.05
N LYS A 93 19.65 1.51 13.70
CA LYS A 93 18.23 1.18 13.57
C LYS A 93 18.04 0.17 12.44
N GLY A 94 17.39 -0.95 12.74
CA GLY A 94 17.17 -2.05 11.82
C GLY A 94 18.31 -3.08 11.79
N GLU A 95 19.33 -2.96 12.63
CA GLU A 95 20.37 -3.97 12.80
C GLU A 95 19.84 -5.22 13.53
N ILE A 96 20.42 -6.39 13.28
CA ILE A 96 19.94 -7.67 13.84
C ILE A 96 20.45 -7.82 15.27
N VAL A 97 19.52 -7.83 16.22
CA VAL A 97 19.80 -8.05 17.66
C VAL A 97 19.75 -9.55 17.98
N SER A 98 18.83 -10.28 17.37
CA SER A 98 18.66 -11.73 17.56
C SER A 98 18.40 -12.42 16.23
N GLU A 99 19.06 -13.56 16.03
CA GLU A 99 18.96 -14.33 14.80
C GLU A 99 17.55 -14.85 14.52
N GLY A 100 17.26 -15.02 13.23
CA GLY A 100 16.01 -15.55 12.71
C GLY A 100 15.73 -15.09 11.27
N PRO A 101 14.69 -15.62 10.62
CA PRO A 101 14.17 -15.08 9.37
C PRO A 101 13.70 -13.63 9.55
N LEU A 102 14.05 -12.77 8.60
CA LEU A 102 13.59 -11.38 8.61
C LEU A 102 12.08 -11.30 8.34
N SER A 103 11.42 -10.37 9.02
CA SER A 103 10.01 -10.05 8.83
C SER A 103 9.88 -8.89 7.85
N PRO A 104 9.15 -9.04 6.73
CA PRO A 104 8.95 -7.94 5.76
C PRO A 104 8.36 -6.68 6.39
N HIS A 105 7.50 -6.84 7.40
CA HIS A 105 6.88 -5.73 8.13
C HIS A 105 7.89 -4.90 8.92
N ASP A 106 8.86 -5.58 9.55
CA ASP A 106 9.89 -4.91 10.35
C ASP A 106 10.93 -4.24 9.45
N ILE A 107 11.25 -4.85 8.30
CA ILE A 107 12.08 -4.21 7.27
C ILE A 107 11.44 -2.91 6.79
N LEU A 108 10.14 -2.92 6.45
CA LEU A 108 9.44 -1.72 6.01
C LEU A 108 9.48 -0.62 7.07
N ARG A 109 9.18 -0.96 8.32
CA ARG A 109 9.06 -0.01 9.43
C ARG A 109 10.41 0.57 9.86
N LEU A 110 11.48 -0.23 9.81
CA LEU A 110 12.79 0.15 10.33
C LEU A 110 13.74 0.65 9.24
N LYS A 111 13.78 -0.03 8.09
CA LYS A 111 14.71 0.26 6.98
C LYS A 111 14.06 0.96 5.78
N GLY A 112 12.73 0.97 5.72
CA GLY A 112 11.98 1.66 4.67
C GLY A 112 11.72 0.84 3.40
N ILE A 113 11.12 1.49 2.41
CA ILE A 113 10.65 0.87 1.16
C ILE A 113 11.80 0.29 0.32
N PRO A 114 12.93 0.98 0.09
CA PRO A 114 13.99 0.46 -0.78
C PRO A 114 14.56 -0.87 -0.25
N ALA A 115 14.83 -0.94 1.06
CA ALA A 115 15.34 -2.14 1.70
C ALA A 115 14.32 -3.30 1.65
N LEU A 116 13.03 -3.01 1.80
CA LEU A 116 11.98 -4.02 1.64
C LEU A 116 11.92 -4.56 0.21
N ALA A 117 11.95 -3.67 -0.78
CA ALA A 117 11.86 -4.06 -2.19
C ALA A 117 13.05 -4.95 -2.57
N GLU A 118 14.26 -4.56 -2.20
CA GLU A 118 15.46 -5.36 -2.42
C GLU A 118 15.37 -6.73 -1.73
N TYR A 119 14.90 -6.77 -0.48
CA TYR A 119 14.71 -8.02 0.25
C TYR A 119 13.74 -8.98 -0.47
N ILE A 120 12.54 -8.50 -0.83
CA ILE A 120 11.53 -9.33 -1.49
C ILE A 120 12.01 -9.79 -2.87
N VAL A 121 12.60 -8.89 -3.66
CA VAL A 121 13.11 -9.23 -4.99
C VAL A 121 14.19 -10.31 -4.90
N ASN A 122 15.17 -10.14 -4.00
CA ASN A 122 16.27 -11.09 -3.85
C ASN A 122 15.77 -12.46 -3.36
N GLU A 123 14.94 -12.51 -2.30
CA GLU A 123 14.41 -13.78 -1.78
C GLU A 123 13.61 -14.57 -2.82
N ILE A 124 12.78 -13.87 -3.61
CA ILE A 124 11.98 -14.51 -4.67
C ILE A 124 12.88 -14.95 -5.82
N GLN A 125 13.82 -14.10 -6.23
CA GLN A 125 14.78 -14.42 -7.28
C GLN A 125 15.64 -15.63 -6.93
N GLU A 126 16.07 -15.79 -5.67
CA GLU A 126 16.83 -16.96 -5.25
C GLU A 126 16.07 -18.26 -5.49
N VAL A 127 14.77 -18.30 -5.19
CA VAL A 127 13.92 -19.47 -5.45
C VAL A 127 13.80 -19.76 -6.95
N TYR A 128 13.54 -18.75 -7.77
CA TYR A 128 13.42 -18.94 -9.22
C TYR A 128 14.74 -19.30 -9.89
N ARG A 129 15.85 -18.68 -9.48
CA ARG A 129 17.20 -19.00 -9.96
C ARG A 129 17.57 -20.44 -9.62
N LEU A 130 17.23 -20.91 -8.41
CA LEU A 130 17.44 -22.30 -8.00
C LEU A 130 16.67 -23.29 -8.89
N GLN A 131 15.48 -22.91 -9.36
CA GLN A 131 14.67 -23.68 -10.30
C GLN A 131 15.10 -23.50 -11.77
N GLY A 132 16.11 -22.67 -12.05
CA GLY A 132 16.59 -22.39 -13.40
C GLY A 132 15.67 -21.48 -14.23
N VAL A 133 14.66 -20.86 -13.60
CA VAL A 133 13.74 -19.94 -14.27
C VAL A 133 14.28 -18.52 -14.15
N LYS A 134 14.46 -17.84 -15.28
CA LYS A 134 14.91 -16.44 -15.33
C LYS A 134 13.70 -15.51 -15.42
N ILE A 135 13.53 -14.66 -14.41
CA ILE A 135 12.50 -13.62 -14.37
C ILE A 135 13.21 -12.28 -14.21
N ASN A 136 12.71 -11.22 -14.86
CA ASN A 136 13.25 -9.88 -14.67
C ASN A 136 12.69 -9.25 -13.37
N ASP A 137 13.54 -8.57 -12.61
CA ASP A 137 13.19 -7.94 -11.32
C ASP A 137 11.98 -7.00 -11.44
N LYS A 138 11.83 -6.32 -12.58
CA LYS A 138 10.70 -5.41 -12.88
C LYS A 138 9.34 -6.05 -12.61
N HIS A 139 9.18 -7.34 -12.87
CA HIS A 139 7.91 -8.02 -12.62
C HIS A 139 7.60 -8.14 -11.13
N ILE A 140 8.62 -8.44 -10.32
CA ILE A 140 8.48 -8.58 -8.88
C ILE A 140 8.27 -7.20 -8.25
N GLU A 141 9.01 -6.18 -8.70
CA GLU A 141 8.85 -4.79 -8.25
C GLU A 141 7.44 -4.26 -8.50
N VAL A 142 6.83 -4.59 -9.64
CA VAL A 142 5.43 -4.23 -9.93
C VAL A 142 4.48 -4.84 -8.91
N ILE A 143 4.72 -6.09 -8.47
CA ILE A 143 3.90 -6.74 -7.44
C ILE A 143 4.15 -6.09 -6.06
N VAL A 144 5.40 -5.83 -5.69
CA VAL A 144 5.75 -5.14 -4.43
C VAL A 144 5.09 -3.75 -4.37
N ARG A 145 5.04 -3.03 -5.50
CA ARG A 145 4.30 -1.76 -5.59
C ARG A 145 2.81 -1.94 -5.29
N GLN A 146 2.18 -3.04 -5.74
CA GLN A 146 0.78 -3.33 -5.41
C GLN A 146 0.59 -3.71 -3.94
N MET A 147 1.56 -4.40 -3.33
CA MET A 147 1.54 -4.74 -1.91
C MET A 147 1.67 -3.52 -0.99
N LEU A 148 2.31 -2.44 -1.47
CA LEU A 148 2.51 -1.15 -0.76
C LEU A 148 1.50 -0.06 -1.16
N ARG A 149 0.37 -0.45 -1.77
CA ARG A 149 -0.62 0.49 -2.32
C ARG A 149 -1.35 1.30 -1.23
N LYS A 150 -1.40 0.80 0.00
CA LYS A 150 -2.11 1.43 1.13
C LYS A 150 -1.17 2.14 2.09
N VAL A 151 -1.74 3.11 2.81
CA VAL A 151 -1.12 3.82 3.92
C VAL A 151 -2.04 3.85 5.13
N GLU A 152 -1.44 3.78 6.32
CA GLU A 152 -2.11 3.97 7.60
C GLU A 152 -1.86 5.39 8.10
N ILE A 153 -2.93 6.15 8.37
CA ILE A 153 -2.85 7.54 8.80
C ILE A 153 -2.38 7.61 10.27
N ARG A 154 -1.27 8.29 10.52
CA ARG A 154 -0.68 8.50 11.86
C ARG A 154 -1.18 9.77 12.53
N ALA A 155 -1.27 10.85 11.74
CA ALA A 155 -1.78 12.15 12.17
C ALA A 155 -2.69 12.70 11.07
N THR A 156 -3.83 13.26 11.46
CA THR A 156 -4.86 13.73 10.53
C THR A 156 -4.54 15.10 9.93
N GLY A 157 -3.76 15.94 10.62
CA GLY A 157 -3.60 17.34 10.23
C GLY A 157 -4.96 18.01 10.09
N ASP A 158 -5.10 18.83 9.05
CA ASP A 158 -6.37 19.46 8.64
C ASP A 158 -7.13 18.67 7.56
N SER A 159 -6.71 17.43 7.29
CA SER A 159 -7.38 16.56 6.31
C SER A 159 -8.69 15.97 6.84
N THR A 160 -9.46 15.40 5.90
CA THR A 160 -10.68 14.64 6.21
C THR A 160 -10.41 13.23 6.76
N PHE A 161 -9.15 12.78 6.78
CA PHE A 161 -8.81 11.44 7.23
C PHE A 161 -8.97 11.23 8.73
N ILE A 162 -9.16 9.97 9.12
CA ILE A 162 -9.20 9.55 10.52
C ILE A 162 -7.88 8.87 10.91
N LYS A 163 -7.40 9.13 12.13
CA LYS A 163 -6.21 8.44 12.66
C LYS A 163 -6.44 6.92 12.72
N GLY A 164 -5.53 6.16 12.14
CA GLY A 164 -5.60 4.71 12.02
C GLY A 164 -6.42 4.22 10.82
N GLU A 165 -6.99 5.12 10.01
CA GLU A 165 -7.65 4.76 8.76
C GLU A 165 -6.62 4.25 7.74
N GLN A 166 -7.05 3.30 6.90
CA GLN A 166 -6.29 2.79 5.77
C GLN A 166 -6.75 3.47 4.47
N ALA A 167 -5.93 4.37 3.94
CA ALA A 167 -6.21 5.09 2.70
C ALA A 167 -5.37 4.54 1.53
N GLU A 168 -5.82 4.81 0.31
CA GLU A 168 -5.00 4.64 -0.89
C GLU A 168 -3.85 5.65 -0.89
N TYR A 169 -2.65 5.20 -1.25
CA TYR A 169 -1.49 6.10 -1.28
C TYR A 169 -1.67 7.26 -2.26
N THR A 170 -2.31 7.03 -3.41
CA THR A 170 -2.57 8.09 -4.39
C THR A 170 -3.54 9.13 -3.86
N ALA A 171 -4.65 8.70 -3.24
CA ALA A 171 -5.62 9.61 -2.63
C ALA A 171 -5.00 10.40 -1.47
N PHE A 172 -4.14 9.76 -0.68
CA PHE A 172 -3.37 10.43 0.37
C PHE A 172 -2.45 11.53 -0.21
N LEU A 173 -1.73 11.25 -1.30
CA LEU A 173 -0.90 12.26 -1.95
C LEU A 173 -1.71 13.41 -2.53
N GLU A 174 -2.81 13.12 -3.23
CA GLU A 174 -3.69 14.14 -3.80
C GLU A 174 -4.25 15.08 -2.71
N GLU A 175 -4.64 14.52 -1.55
CA GLU A 175 -5.11 15.31 -0.40
C GLU A 175 -3.99 16.15 0.23
N CYS A 176 -2.78 15.61 0.35
CA CYS A 176 -1.61 16.37 0.81
C CYS A 176 -1.31 17.54 -0.12
N ASP A 177 -1.24 17.29 -1.44
CA ASP A 177 -0.95 18.32 -2.43
C ASP A 177 -2.00 19.45 -2.39
N ARG A 178 -3.28 19.11 -2.17
CA ARG A 178 -4.37 20.09 -2.00
C ARG A 178 -4.19 20.93 -0.74
N LEU A 179 -3.95 20.30 0.41
CA LEU A 179 -3.81 21.01 1.69
C LEU A 179 -2.55 21.90 1.70
N GLU A 180 -1.46 21.45 1.09
CA GLU A 180 -0.24 22.24 0.94
C GLU A 180 -0.48 23.48 0.07
N ALA A 181 -1.25 23.35 -1.01
CA ALA A 181 -1.64 24.49 -1.85
C ALA A 181 -2.50 25.52 -1.10
N GLU A 182 -3.30 25.07 -0.13
CA GLU A 182 -4.12 25.91 0.75
C GLU A 182 -3.34 26.46 1.97
N GLY A 183 -2.09 26.04 2.17
CA GLY A 183 -1.26 26.42 3.32
C GLY A 183 -1.68 25.78 4.64
N LEU A 184 -2.45 24.68 4.58
CA LEU A 184 -2.93 23.91 5.73
C LEU A 184 -1.94 22.80 6.12
N VAL A 185 -2.17 22.16 7.27
CA VAL A 185 -1.30 21.10 7.77
C VAL A 185 -1.64 19.76 7.13
N SER A 186 -0.69 19.23 6.34
CA SER A 186 -0.82 17.91 5.70
C SER A 186 -0.90 16.77 6.72
N PRO A 187 -1.68 15.71 6.43
CA PRO A 187 -1.70 14.50 7.24
C PRO A 187 -0.36 13.76 7.16
N THR A 188 -0.01 13.03 8.22
CA THR A 188 1.14 12.14 8.23
C THR A 188 0.66 10.69 8.19
N ALA A 189 1.26 9.87 7.32
CA ALA A 189 0.91 8.46 7.18
C ALA A 189 2.17 7.57 7.09
N SER A 190 2.01 6.29 7.43
CA SER A 190 3.03 5.26 7.22
C SER A 190 2.58 4.27 6.17
N ARG A 191 3.48 3.85 5.27
CA ARG A 191 3.19 2.78 4.30
C ARG A 191 2.78 1.50 5.03
N GLU A 192 1.75 0.85 4.52
CA GLU A 192 1.32 -0.44 5.01
C GLU A 192 1.66 -1.54 3.99
N LEU A 193 2.28 -2.62 4.46
CA LEU A 193 2.54 -3.79 3.63
C LEU A 193 1.37 -4.76 3.74
N LEU A 194 0.67 -4.99 2.64
CA LEU A 194 -0.41 -5.95 2.54
C LEU A 194 -0.01 -7.12 1.64
N GLY A 195 -0.38 -8.34 2.05
CA GLY A 195 -0.29 -9.50 1.17
C GLY A 195 -1.17 -9.35 -0.06
N ILE A 196 -0.80 -9.98 -1.19
CA ILE A 196 -1.52 -9.81 -2.47
C ILE A 196 -3.01 -10.13 -2.39
N THR A 197 -3.42 -11.10 -1.57
CA THR A 197 -4.85 -11.43 -1.37
C THR A 197 -5.58 -10.28 -0.67
N LYS A 198 -5.02 -9.77 0.43
CA LYS A 198 -5.61 -8.64 1.18
C LYS A 198 -5.58 -7.33 0.36
N ALA A 199 -4.49 -7.06 -0.35
CA ALA A 199 -4.35 -5.90 -1.22
C ALA A 199 -5.36 -5.93 -2.38
N SER A 200 -5.64 -7.12 -2.94
CA SER A 200 -6.62 -7.29 -4.03
C SER A 200 -8.06 -7.10 -3.56
N LEU A 201 -8.39 -7.50 -2.33
CA LEU A 201 -9.71 -7.27 -1.73
C LEU A 201 -9.91 -5.79 -1.33
N ALA A 202 -8.85 -5.08 -0.95
CA ALA A 202 -8.88 -3.70 -0.49
C ALA A 202 -8.86 -2.66 -1.63
N THR A 203 -9.18 -3.05 -2.87
CA THR A 203 -9.24 -2.11 -4.01
C THR A 203 -10.48 -1.20 -3.94
N GLU A 204 -10.43 -0.06 -4.61
CA GLU A 204 -11.56 0.89 -4.66
C GLU A 204 -12.78 0.30 -5.37
N SER A 205 -12.53 -0.42 -6.47
CA SER A 205 -13.58 -1.08 -7.22
C SER A 205 -14.15 -2.29 -6.47
N PHE A 206 -15.37 -2.14 -5.98
CA PHE A 206 -16.07 -3.27 -5.38
C PHE A 206 -16.44 -4.32 -6.44
N ILE A 207 -16.62 -3.95 -7.71
CA ILE A 207 -16.89 -4.90 -8.81
C ILE A 207 -15.68 -5.82 -9.03
N SER A 208 -14.49 -5.23 -9.13
CA SER A 208 -13.24 -5.98 -9.26
C SER A 208 -12.95 -6.81 -8.01
N ALA A 209 -13.13 -6.25 -6.80
CA ALA A 209 -12.95 -6.97 -5.54
C ALA A 209 -13.89 -8.19 -5.43
N ALA A 210 -15.18 -8.00 -5.72
CA ALA A 210 -16.21 -9.04 -5.63
C ALA A 210 -15.98 -10.19 -6.63
N SER A 211 -15.30 -9.90 -7.76
CA SER A 211 -14.91 -10.90 -8.76
C SER A 211 -13.70 -11.77 -8.33
N PHE A 212 -12.94 -11.33 -7.33
CA PHE A 212 -11.77 -12.06 -6.86
C PHE A 212 -12.14 -13.11 -5.82
N GLN A 213 -12.60 -12.68 -4.63
CA GLN A 213 -13.00 -13.54 -3.52
C GLN A 213 -14.03 -12.81 -2.64
N GLU A 214 -14.66 -13.54 -1.70
CA GLU A 214 -15.53 -12.98 -0.65
C GLU A 214 -16.70 -12.10 -1.17
N THR A 215 -17.26 -12.48 -2.32
CA THR A 215 -18.29 -11.72 -3.05
C THR A 215 -19.44 -11.20 -2.17
N THR A 216 -19.98 -12.04 -1.29
CA THR A 216 -21.09 -11.65 -0.39
C THR A 216 -20.69 -10.53 0.57
N ARG A 217 -19.47 -10.61 1.16
CA ARG A 217 -18.98 -9.60 2.10
C ARG A 217 -18.76 -8.27 1.39
N VAL A 218 -18.09 -8.31 0.24
CA VAL A 218 -17.76 -7.11 -0.56
C VAL A 218 -19.02 -6.39 -1.04
N LEU A 219 -20.01 -7.12 -1.56
CA LEU A 219 -21.25 -6.50 -2.05
C LEU A 219 -22.11 -5.94 -0.90
N THR A 220 -22.14 -6.61 0.25
CA THR A 220 -22.88 -6.11 1.42
C THR A 220 -22.26 -4.81 1.93
N GLU A 221 -20.93 -4.76 2.05
CA GLU A 221 -20.22 -3.55 2.48
C GLU A 221 -20.43 -2.40 1.49
N ALA A 222 -20.34 -2.67 0.18
CA ALA A 222 -20.61 -1.68 -0.85
C ALA A 222 -22.06 -1.16 -0.82
N ALA A 223 -23.03 -2.04 -0.57
CA ALA A 223 -24.44 -1.65 -0.46
C ALA A 223 -24.72 -0.78 0.76
N VAL A 224 -24.17 -1.15 1.94
CA VAL A 224 -24.34 -0.40 3.18
C VAL A 224 -23.68 0.98 3.11
N THR A 225 -22.52 1.08 2.46
CA THR A 225 -21.78 2.35 2.29
C THR A 225 -22.24 3.17 1.09
N GLY A 226 -23.13 2.64 0.24
CA GLY A 226 -23.57 3.30 -0.99
C GLY A 226 -22.42 3.53 -1.98
N LYS A 227 -21.44 2.62 -2.02
CA LYS A 227 -20.18 2.78 -2.78
C LYS A 227 -20.45 2.86 -4.28
N ARG A 228 -19.80 3.80 -4.95
CA ARG A 228 -19.86 3.98 -6.42
C ARG A 228 -18.56 3.51 -7.07
N ASP A 229 -18.66 2.82 -8.20
CA ASP A 229 -17.52 2.33 -8.96
C ASP A 229 -17.30 3.22 -10.20
N TYR A 230 -16.08 3.75 -10.34
CA TYR A 230 -15.71 4.65 -11.43
C TYR A 230 -15.11 3.92 -12.65
N LEU A 231 -15.05 2.58 -12.64
CA LEU A 231 -14.59 1.75 -13.76
C LEU A 231 -13.22 2.17 -14.31
N ARG A 232 -12.27 2.48 -13.42
CA ARG A 232 -10.92 2.91 -13.80
C ARG A 232 -9.98 1.73 -14.08
N GLY A 233 -10.35 0.53 -13.66
CA GLY A 233 -9.57 -0.69 -13.76
C GLY A 233 -9.91 -1.56 -14.97
N LEU A 234 -9.08 -2.59 -15.18
CA LEU A 234 -9.27 -3.52 -16.30
C LEU A 234 -10.45 -4.46 -16.07
N LYS A 235 -10.55 -5.06 -14.88
CA LYS A 235 -11.56 -6.09 -14.58
C LYS A 235 -12.98 -5.55 -14.62
N GLU A 236 -13.20 -4.36 -14.06
CA GLU A 236 -14.53 -3.74 -14.07
C GLU A 236 -15.06 -3.53 -15.49
N ASN A 237 -14.23 -2.96 -16.37
CA ASN A 237 -14.61 -2.69 -17.75
C ASN A 237 -14.90 -3.99 -18.52
N VAL A 238 -14.12 -5.05 -18.28
CA VAL A 238 -14.41 -6.37 -18.87
C VAL A 238 -15.77 -6.90 -18.41
N ILE A 239 -16.06 -6.83 -17.10
CA ILE A 239 -17.32 -7.35 -16.54
C ILE A 239 -18.53 -6.58 -17.09
N VAL A 240 -18.40 -5.26 -17.25
CA VAL A 240 -19.48 -4.38 -17.76
C VAL A 240 -19.57 -4.40 -19.29
N GLY A 241 -18.58 -4.98 -20.00
CA GLY A 241 -18.55 -5.04 -21.47
C GLY A 241 -18.10 -3.75 -22.15
N ARG A 242 -17.32 -2.91 -21.45
CA ARG A 242 -16.68 -1.69 -21.99
C ARG A 242 -15.26 -1.97 -22.46
N LEU A 243 -14.71 -1.09 -23.29
CA LEU A 243 -13.30 -1.11 -23.66
C LEU A 243 -12.43 -1.01 -22.40
N ILE A 244 -11.35 -1.79 -22.31
CA ILE A 244 -10.43 -1.71 -21.18
C ILE A 244 -9.53 -0.46 -21.27
N PRO A 245 -9.16 0.17 -20.14
CA PRO A 245 -8.28 1.34 -20.11
C PRO A 245 -6.80 0.98 -20.31
N ALA A 246 -6.50 0.16 -21.31
CA ALA A 246 -5.15 -0.24 -21.68
C ALA A 246 -5.06 -0.55 -23.18
N GLY A 247 -3.85 -0.45 -23.74
CA GLY A 247 -3.61 -0.71 -25.17
C GLY A 247 -4.45 0.22 -26.06
N THR A 248 -5.18 -0.35 -27.02
CA THR A 248 -6.04 0.41 -27.94
C THR A 248 -7.20 1.12 -27.25
N GLY A 249 -7.68 0.60 -26.11
CA GLY A 249 -8.75 1.23 -25.35
C GLY A 249 -8.30 2.45 -24.54
N LEU A 250 -6.99 2.65 -24.35
CA LEU A 250 -6.47 3.80 -23.60
C LEU A 250 -6.86 5.13 -24.28
N ALA A 251 -6.69 5.23 -25.59
CA ALA A 251 -7.06 6.43 -26.35
C ALA A 251 -8.55 6.80 -26.21
N TYR A 252 -9.43 5.79 -26.20
CA TYR A 252 -10.87 5.99 -25.98
C TYR A 252 -11.16 6.55 -24.59
N HIS A 253 -10.50 6.03 -23.55
CA HIS A 253 -10.66 6.49 -22.18
C HIS A 253 -10.04 7.88 -21.94
N GLU A 254 -8.89 8.17 -22.56
CA GLU A 254 -8.25 9.49 -22.52
C GLU A 254 -9.13 10.57 -23.18
N GLU A 255 -9.64 10.29 -24.37
CA GLU A 255 -10.55 11.22 -25.06
C GLU A 255 -11.84 11.45 -24.27
N ARG A 256 -12.38 10.38 -23.67
CA ARG A 256 -13.55 10.49 -22.79
C ARG A 256 -13.27 11.34 -21.57
N ARG A 257 -12.13 11.15 -20.89
CA ARG A 257 -11.73 11.96 -19.74
C ARG A 257 -11.54 13.42 -20.15
N ARG A 258 -10.95 13.68 -21.32
CA ARG A 258 -10.79 15.04 -21.85
C ARG A 258 -12.14 15.71 -22.12
N LYS A 259 -13.08 15.02 -22.77
CA LYS A 259 -14.43 15.56 -22.99
C LYS A 259 -15.19 15.82 -21.69
N GLN A 260 -14.96 15.00 -20.67
CA GLN A 260 -15.55 15.20 -19.34
C GLN A 260 -14.92 16.41 -18.63
N SER A 261 -13.59 16.58 -18.66
CA SER A 261 -12.94 17.76 -18.08
C SER A 261 -13.32 19.04 -18.83
N GLU A 262 -13.40 18.99 -20.15
CA GLU A 262 -13.87 20.12 -20.98
C GLU A 262 -15.33 20.47 -20.67
N GLY A 263 -16.19 19.48 -20.43
CA GLY A 263 -17.59 19.69 -20.04
C GLY A 263 -17.76 20.25 -18.63
N ASP A 264 -16.96 19.78 -17.66
CA ASP A 264 -16.97 20.31 -16.29
C ASP A 264 -16.40 21.74 -16.24
N GLU A 265 -15.34 22.04 -17.00
CA GLU A 265 -14.83 23.41 -17.16
C GLU A 265 -15.85 24.35 -17.82
N LEU A 266 -16.58 23.86 -18.83
CA LEU A 266 -17.65 24.63 -19.47
C LEU A 266 -18.78 24.94 -18.47
N ALA A 267 -19.22 23.93 -17.71
CA ALA A 267 -20.27 24.07 -16.70
C ALA A 267 -19.86 24.97 -15.53
N LEU A 268 -18.59 24.96 -15.11
CA LEU A 268 -18.05 25.85 -14.08
C LEU A 268 -17.82 27.28 -14.58
N SER A 269 -17.65 27.47 -15.89
CA SER A 269 -17.46 28.79 -16.50
C SER A 269 -18.76 29.54 -16.81
N MET A 270 -19.89 28.83 -16.83
CA MET A 270 -21.22 29.43 -16.97
C MET A 270 -21.65 30.02 -15.63
N SER A 271 -22.08 31.28 -15.64
CA SER A 271 -22.69 31.91 -14.46
C SER A 271 -24.03 31.24 -14.11
N ASP A 272 -24.47 31.28 -12.84
CA ASP A 272 -25.78 30.75 -12.43
C ASP A 272 -26.95 31.35 -13.25
N GLU A 273 -26.79 32.59 -13.73
CA GLU A 273 -27.73 33.26 -14.62
C GLU A 273 -27.72 32.67 -16.04
N GLU A 274 -26.56 32.42 -16.63
CA GLU A 274 -26.43 31.77 -17.95
C GLU A 274 -26.85 30.30 -17.93
N PHE A 275 -26.61 29.60 -16.82
CA PHE A 275 -27.09 28.24 -16.62
C PHE A 275 -28.63 28.22 -16.53
N SER A 276 -29.23 29.13 -15.75
CA SER A 276 -30.68 29.32 -15.65
C SER A 276 -31.31 29.64 -17.00
N GLU A 277 -30.73 30.57 -17.77
CA GLU A 277 -31.22 30.94 -19.11
C GLU A 277 -31.11 29.78 -20.09
N SER A 278 -29.98 29.07 -20.12
CA SER A 278 -29.81 27.90 -21.02
C SER A 278 -30.77 26.75 -20.67
N PHE A 279 -31.03 26.52 -19.39
CA PHE A 279 -31.96 25.49 -18.93
C PHE A 279 -33.41 25.87 -19.22
N ALA A 280 -33.77 27.16 -19.09
CA ALA A 280 -35.08 27.68 -19.46
C ALA A 280 -35.32 27.61 -20.98
N GLU A 281 -34.31 27.94 -21.80
CA GLU A 281 -34.38 27.79 -23.26
C GLU A 281 -34.51 26.32 -23.70
N GLU A 282 -33.85 25.38 -23.01
CA GLU A 282 -34.01 23.95 -23.27
C GLU A 282 -35.40 23.44 -22.86
N MET A 283 -35.97 23.93 -21.76
CA MET A 283 -37.33 23.59 -21.31
C MET A 283 -38.39 24.15 -22.27
N GLU A 284 -38.25 25.40 -22.73
CA GLU A 284 -39.14 25.99 -23.74
C GLU A 284 -39.06 25.23 -25.08
N ARG A 285 -37.87 24.76 -25.48
CA ARG A 285 -37.74 23.92 -26.68
C ARG A 285 -38.40 22.56 -26.51
N ALA A 286 -38.31 21.95 -25.34
CA ALA A 286 -38.97 20.67 -25.05
C ALA A 286 -40.50 20.79 -25.03
N GLU A 287 -41.02 21.86 -24.43
CA GLU A 287 -42.46 22.17 -24.44
C GLU A 287 -42.96 22.52 -25.85
N ALA A 288 -42.16 23.22 -26.65
CA ALA A 288 -42.48 23.50 -28.05
C ALA A 288 -42.48 22.23 -28.93
N THR A 289 -41.67 21.22 -28.61
CA THR A 289 -41.72 19.93 -29.31
C THR A 289 -42.93 19.10 -28.91
N ASP A 290 -43.31 19.09 -27.63
CA ASP A 290 -44.53 18.41 -27.15
C ASP A 290 -45.80 19.05 -27.75
N ALA A 291 -45.85 20.38 -27.84
CA ALA A 291 -46.98 21.10 -28.44
C ALA A 291 -47.12 20.86 -29.96
N VAL A 292 -46.03 20.48 -30.64
CA VAL A 292 -46.04 20.13 -32.07
C VAL A 292 -46.46 18.67 -32.28
N GLU A 293 -46.16 17.77 -31.32
CA GLU A 293 -46.66 16.39 -31.33
C GLU A 293 -48.16 16.32 -31.00
N ASP A 294 -48.65 17.07 -30.00
CA ASP A 294 -50.08 17.11 -29.66
C ASP A 294 -50.95 17.71 -30.78
N ALA A 295 -50.43 18.69 -31.54
CA ALA A 295 -51.14 19.27 -32.69
C ALA A 295 -51.14 18.36 -33.94
N ALA A 296 -50.36 17.27 -33.94
CA ALA A 296 -50.33 16.29 -35.02
C ALA A 296 -51.25 15.07 -34.77
N GLU A 297 -51.85 14.96 -33.58
CA GLU A 297 -52.78 13.88 -33.21
C GLU A 297 -54.29 14.27 -33.18
N GLU A 298 -54.66 15.52 -33.49
CA GLU A 298 -56.06 15.94 -33.79
C GLU A 298 -56.34 16.09 -35.30
#